data_AF-A0A3N5TE71-F1
#
_entry.id   AF-A0A3N5TE71-F1
#
_cell.length_a   1.000
_cell.length_b   1.000
_cell.length_c   1.000
_cell.angle_alpha   90.00
_cell.angle_beta   90.00
_cell.angle_gamma   90.00
#
_symmetry.space_group_name_H-M   'P 1'
#
loop_
_entity.id
_entity.type
_entity.pdbx_description
1 polymer ?
#
loop_
_entity_poly.entity_id
_entity_poly.type
_entity_poly.pdbx_seq_one_letter_code
_entity_poly.pdbx_strand_id
1 'polypeptide(L)'
;MKQIIAVIILAFAGIASAFTQPDFHAMLESIDSQANFNNRDFSSRMTMIREDPETGIEKTVSRQFRRDRNDSFVILIEEPEVKRGQGYLRVSDNLWFYDPESRIFTHSSMK
;
A
#
# COMPACT_ATOMS: atom_id res chain seq x y z
N MET A 1 -31.35 -17.45 47.07
CA MET A 1 -31.05 -18.24 45.85
C MET A 1 -31.46 -17.51 44.56
N LYS A 2 -32.73 -17.11 44.38
CA LYS A 2 -33.19 -16.38 43.17
C LYS A 2 -32.46 -15.06 42.89
N GLN A 3 -32.12 -14.29 43.94
CA GLN A 3 -31.40 -13.02 43.79
C GLN A 3 -29.92 -13.19 43.41
N ILE A 4 -29.29 -14.29 43.84
CA ILE A 4 -27.90 -14.61 43.48
C ILE A 4 -27.80 -15.01 42.00
N ILE A 5 -28.78 -15.77 41.51
CA ILE A 5 -28.87 -16.17 40.10
C ILE A 5 -29.07 -14.93 39.20
N ALA A 6 -29.91 -13.97 39.62
CA ALA A 6 -30.14 -12.73 38.86
C ALA A 6 -28.86 -11.89 38.74
N VAL A 7 -28.06 -11.79 39.81
CA VAL A 7 -26.78 -11.05 39.79
C VAL A 7 -25.76 -11.72 38.89
N ILE A 8 -25.69 -13.05 38.87
CA ILE A 8 -24.78 -13.80 37.99
C ILE A 8 -25.15 -13.62 36.51
N ILE A 9 -26.45 -13.61 36.17
CA ILE A 9 -26.91 -13.40 34.79
C ILE A 9 -26.60 -11.97 34.30
N LEU A 10 -26.78 -10.95 35.15
CA LEU A 10 -26.42 -9.57 34.84
C LEU A 10 -24.91 -9.39 34.67
N ALA A 11 -24.09 -10.05 35.50
CA ALA A 11 -22.65 -10.04 35.37
C ALA A 11 -22.18 -10.72 34.06
N PHE A 12 -22.85 -11.80 33.62
CA PHE A 12 -22.52 -12.48 32.37
C PHE A 12 -22.93 -11.67 31.12
N ALA A 13 -24.06 -10.95 31.18
CA ALA A 13 -24.48 -10.04 30.10
C ALA A 13 -23.54 -8.84 29.91
N GLY A 14 -22.93 -8.35 30.99
CA GLY A 14 -21.92 -7.28 30.94
C GLY A 14 -20.62 -7.72 30.24
N ILE A 15 -20.22 -8.98 30.40
CA ILE A 15 -19.01 -9.53 29.76
C ILE A 15 -19.24 -9.80 28.26
N ALA A 16 -20.45 -10.20 27.86
CA ALA A 16 -20.79 -10.40 26.44
C ALA A 16 -20.74 -9.09 25.63
N SER A 17 -20.95 -7.94 26.27
CA SER A 17 -20.89 -6.62 25.64
C SER A 17 -19.47 -6.11 25.39
N ALA A 18 -18.45 -6.76 25.97
CA ALA A 18 -17.04 -6.39 25.81
C ALA A 18 -16.35 -7.08 24.61
N PHE A 19 -17.06 -7.96 23.89
CA PHE A 19 -16.58 -8.64 22.69
C PHE A 19 -17.19 -8.05 21.41
N THR A 20 -17.21 -6.73 21.29
CA THR A 20 -17.53 -6.11 19.98
C THR A 20 -16.33 -6.31 19.07
N GLN A 21 -16.51 -7.03 17.95
CA GLN A 21 -15.46 -7.12 16.94
C GLN A 21 -15.06 -5.71 16.48
N PRO A 22 -13.76 -5.44 16.25
CA PRO A 22 -13.33 -4.19 15.65
C PRO A 22 -14.06 -3.93 14.34
N ASP A 23 -14.44 -2.69 14.08
CA ASP A 23 -14.97 -2.31 12.79
C ASP A 23 -13.82 -2.23 11.76
N PHE A 24 -13.55 -3.36 11.12
CA PHE A 24 -12.49 -3.48 10.13
C PHE A 24 -12.73 -2.58 8.90
N HIS A 25 -13.99 -2.26 8.58
CA HIS A 25 -14.30 -1.39 7.45
C HIS A 25 -13.88 0.04 7.75
N ALA A 26 -14.28 0.57 8.91
CA ALA A 26 -13.86 1.89 9.37
C ALA A 26 -12.33 2.00 9.51
N MET A 27 -11.65 0.91 9.90
CA MET A 27 -10.19 0.87 9.94
C MET A 27 -9.56 1.01 8.55
N LEU A 28 -10.08 0.31 7.55
CA LEU A 28 -9.61 0.42 6.17
C LEU A 28 -9.86 1.82 5.59
N GLU A 29 -11.04 2.38 5.81
CA GLU A 29 -11.35 3.76 5.40
C GLU A 29 -10.39 4.78 6.02
N SER A 30 -10.05 4.58 7.30
CA SER A 30 -9.06 5.42 7.99
C SER A 30 -7.66 5.30 7.37
N ILE A 31 -7.22 4.09 7.05
CA ILE A 31 -5.94 3.85 6.36
C ILE A 31 -5.93 4.53 4.99
N ASP A 32 -7.00 4.34 4.21
CA ASP A 32 -7.13 4.93 2.87
C ASP A 32 -7.13 6.46 2.93
N SER A 33 -7.81 7.05 3.91
CA SER A 33 -7.83 8.51 4.10
C SER A 33 -6.45 9.10 4.42
N GLN A 34 -5.58 8.31 5.06
CA GLN A 34 -4.21 8.70 5.42
C GLN A 34 -3.22 8.45 4.28
N ALA A 35 -3.45 7.42 3.47
CA ALA A 35 -2.54 6.99 2.42
C ALA A 35 -2.81 7.64 1.05
N ASN A 36 -4.04 8.12 0.82
CA ASN A 36 -4.44 8.73 -0.45
C ASN A 36 -4.32 10.26 -0.40
N PHE A 37 -3.72 10.82 -1.45
CA PHE A 37 -3.49 12.24 -1.64
C PHE A 37 -4.46 12.81 -2.68
N ASN A 38 -5.76 12.54 -2.57
CA ASN A 38 -6.76 12.86 -3.61
C ASN A 38 -6.76 14.34 -4.07
N ASN A 39 -6.38 15.27 -3.19
CA ASN A 39 -6.39 16.70 -3.45
C ASN A 39 -4.99 17.29 -3.76
N ARG A 40 -3.95 16.47 -3.82
CA ARG A 40 -2.55 16.92 -3.96
C ARG A 40 -1.77 15.94 -4.84
N ASP A 41 -0.73 16.44 -5.49
CA ASP A 41 0.23 15.55 -6.14
C ASP A 41 1.24 15.07 -5.08
N PHE A 42 1.60 13.79 -5.11
CA PHE A 42 2.54 13.17 -4.17
C PHE A 42 3.88 12.89 -4.86
N SER A 43 4.97 13.11 -4.13
CA SER A 43 6.30 12.71 -4.56
C SER A 43 7.11 12.16 -3.39
N SER A 44 7.88 11.11 -3.63
CA SER A 44 8.78 10.53 -2.63
C SER A 44 10.03 9.96 -3.25
N ARG A 45 11.06 9.76 -2.43
CA ARG A 45 12.21 8.92 -2.74
C ARG A 45 12.14 7.70 -1.83
N MET A 46 11.99 6.52 -2.43
CA MET A 46 11.81 5.25 -1.73
C MET A 46 13.07 4.41 -1.87
N THR A 47 13.58 3.92 -0.73
CA THR A 47 14.64 2.90 -0.67
C THR A 47 13.99 1.58 -0.31
N MET A 48 14.14 0.58 -1.17
CA MET A 48 13.70 -0.78 -0.96
C MET A 48 14.93 -1.66 -0.69
N ILE A 49 14.94 -2.33 0.45
CA ILE A 49 15.94 -3.34 0.80
C ILE A 49 15.23 -4.69 0.78
N ARG A 50 15.73 -5.62 -0.03
CA ARG A 50 15.27 -7.01 -0.08
C ARG A 50 16.38 -7.89 0.46
N GLU A 51 16.07 -8.67 1.48
CA GLU A 51 16.98 -9.66 2.04
C GLU A 51 16.48 -11.05 1.67
N ASP A 52 17.33 -11.82 1.02
CA ASP A 52 17.05 -13.17 0.57
C ASP A 52 18.22 -14.08 0.97
N PRO A 53 18.00 -15.22 1.66
CA PRO A 53 19.08 -16.07 2.15
C PRO A 53 20.01 -16.63 1.06
N GLU A 54 19.50 -16.80 -0.17
CA GLU A 54 20.24 -17.40 -1.27
C GLU A 54 20.94 -16.34 -2.14
N THR A 55 20.25 -15.23 -2.40
CA THR A 55 20.71 -14.18 -3.32
C THR A 55 21.32 -12.96 -2.62
N GLY A 56 21.20 -12.86 -1.29
CA GLY A 56 21.79 -11.82 -0.46
C GLY A 56 20.90 -10.58 -0.27
N ILE A 57 21.54 -9.43 -0.08
CA ILE A 57 20.84 -8.15 0.15
C ILE A 57 20.84 -7.34 -1.15
N GLU A 58 19.66 -7.02 -1.66
CA GLU A 58 19.47 -6.13 -2.80
C GLU A 58 18.92 -4.78 -2.34
N LYS A 59 19.52 -3.69 -2.82
CA LYS A 59 19.05 -2.32 -2.60
C LYS A 59 18.58 -1.71 -3.92
N THR A 60 17.35 -1.21 -3.93
CA THR A 60 16.80 -0.38 -5.01
C THR A 60 16.40 0.97 -4.45
N VAL A 61 16.78 2.05 -5.12
CA VAL A 61 16.31 3.40 -4.80
C VAL A 61 15.50 3.90 -5.98
N SER A 62 14.31 4.41 -5.70
CA SER A 62 13.41 4.94 -6.72
C SER A 62 12.82 6.27 -6.31
N ARG A 63 12.47 7.08 -7.30
CA ARG A 63 11.64 8.27 -7.13
C ARG A 63 10.24 7.97 -7.62
N GLN A 64 9.26 8.25 -6.77
CA GLN A 64 7.86 8.07 -7.09
C GLN A 64 7.18 9.42 -7.23
N PHE A 65 6.31 9.52 -8.22
CA PHE A 65 5.34 10.60 -8.38
C PHE A 65 3.96 9.98 -8.53
N ARG A 66 2.97 10.43 -7.75
CA ARG A 66 1.60 9.95 -7.82
C ARG A 66 0.64 11.11 -7.97
N ARG A 67 -0.44 10.84 -8.71
CA ARG A 67 -1.63 11.66 -8.77
C ARG A 67 -2.84 10.76 -8.60
N ASP A 68 -3.33 10.69 -7.37
CA ASP A 68 -4.36 9.72 -6.98
C ASP A 68 -5.72 10.03 -7.62
N ARG A 69 -6.07 11.31 -7.80
CA ARG A 69 -7.29 11.73 -8.54
C ARG A 69 -7.42 11.17 -9.96
N ASN A 70 -6.34 10.70 -10.57
CA ASN A 70 -6.33 10.17 -11.94
C ASN A 70 -5.74 8.74 -11.99
N ASP A 71 -5.59 8.06 -10.86
CA ASP A 71 -4.97 6.73 -10.77
C ASP A 71 -3.64 6.63 -11.54
N SER A 72 -2.83 7.69 -11.47
CA SER A 72 -1.63 7.84 -12.28
C SER A 72 -0.39 7.89 -11.42
N PHE A 73 0.68 7.23 -11.87
CA PHE A 73 1.97 7.31 -11.20
C PHE A 73 3.15 7.16 -12.15
N VAL A 74 4.29 7.67 -11.72
CA VAL A 74 5.61 7.35 -12.28
C VAL A 74 6.48 6.79 -11.17
N ILE A 75 7.21 5.72 -11.45
CA ILE A 75 8.31 5.22 -10.61
C ILE A 75 9.56 5.23 -11.48
N LEU A 76 10.58 5.97 -11.07
CA LEU A 76 11.87 6.05 -11.75
C LEU A 76 12.95 5.43 -10.86
N ILE A 77 13.66 4.43 -11.37
CA ILE A 77 14.76 3.80 -10.64
C ILE A 77 15.99 4.72 -10.71
N GLU A 78 16.53 5.06 -9.54
CA GLU A 78 17.75 5.89 -9.36
C GLU A 78 18.97 5.00 -9.03
N GLU A 79 18.76 3.91 -8.29
CA GLU A 79 19.76 2.89 -7.95
C GLU A 79 19.17 1.47 -8.04
N PRO A 80 19.95 0.44 -8.41
CA PRO A 80 21.38 0.49 -8.75
C PRO A 80 21.64 1.14 -10.12
N GLU A 81 22.89 1.50 -10.39
CA GLU A 81 23.29 2.19 -11.63
C GLU A 81 22.88 1.42 -12.89
N VAL A 82 22.99 0.10 -12.89
CA VAL A 82 22.59 -0.78 -14.01
C VAL A 82 21.10 -0.73 -14.33
N LYS A 83 20.26 -0.27 -13.41
CA LYS A 83 18.81 -0.08 -13.62
C LYS A 83 18.43 1.40 -13.67
N ARG A 84 19.38 2.32 -13.59
CA ARG A 84 19.11 3.76 -13.49
C ARG A 84 18.38 4.23 -14.74
N GLY A 85 17.29 4.97 -14.54
CA GLY A 85 16.47 5.50 -15.62
C GLY A 85 15.39 4.53 -16.11
N GLN A 86 15.46 3.25 -15.76
CA GLN A 86 14.32 2.34 -15.94
C GLN A 86 13.16 2.80 -15.06
N GLY A 87 11.94 2.51 -15.48
CA GLY A 87 10.79 2.94 -14.70
C GLY A 87 9.45 2.51 -15.25
N TYR A 88 8.42 2.84 -14.47
CA TYR A 88 7.04 2.55 -14.77
C TYR A 88 6.24 3.84 -14.86
N LEU A 89 5.36 3.93 -15.85
CA LEU A 89 4.31 4.93 -15.94
C LEU A 89 2.96 4.19 -15.96
N ARG A 90 2.08 4.54 -15.02
CA ARG A 90 0.69 4.14 -15.08
C ARG A 90 -0.18 5.34 -15.37
N VAL A 91 -1.12 5.16 -16.31
CA VAL A 91 -2.22 6.09 -16.56
C VAL A 91 -3.49 5.27 -16.81
N SER A 92 -4.47 5.43 -15.92
CA SER A 92 -5.70 4.62 -15.92
C SER A 92 -5.36 3.13 -15.83
N ASP A 93 -5.79 2.33 -16.82
CA ASP A 93 -5.57 0.87 -16.87
C ASP A 93 -4.28 0.48 -17.62
N ASN A 94 -3.51 1.47 -18.10
CA ASN A 94 -2.32 1.21 -18.91
C ASN A 94 -1.07 1.35 -18.06
N LEU A 95 -0.24 0.32 -18.11
CA LEU A 95 1.08 0.31 -17.53
C LEU A 95 2.12 0.29 -18.64
N TRP A 96 3.10 1.18 -18.53
CA TRP A 96 4.23 1.28 -19.43
C TRP A 96 5.49 1.07 -18.62
N PHE A 97 6.32 0.12 -19.03
CA PHE A 97 7.69 0.00 -18.57
C PHE A 97 8.62 0.62 -19.61
N TYR A 98 9.59 1.40 -19.17
CA TYR A 98 10.63 1.97 -20.02
C TYR A 98 12.00 1.45 -19.62
N ASP A 99 12.78 1.06 -20.62
CA ASP A 99 14.19 0.74 -20.48
C ASP A 99 15.06 1.69 -21.34
N PRO A 100 15.92 2.52 -20.72
CA PRO A 100 16.74 3.48 -21.45
C PRO A 100 17.85 2.83 -22.28
N GLU A 101 18.28 1.62 -21.96
CA GLU A 101 19.35 0.93 -22.71
C GLU A 101 18.83 0.52 -24.09
N SER A 102 17.69 -0.16 -24.12
CA SER A 102 17.01 -0.54 -25.37
C SER A 102 16.19 0.58 -26.01
N ARG A 103 15.84 1.63 -25.26
CA ARG A 103 14.91 2.71 -25.64
C ARG A 103 13.51 2.19 -25.99
N ILE A 104 13.12 1.09 -25.37
CA ILE A 104 11.84 0.42 -25.63
C ILE A 104 10.84 0.77 -24.52
N PHE A 105 9.60 0.99 -24.95
CA PHE A 105 8.43 0.99 -24.07
C PHE A 105 7.69 -0.32 -24.20
N THR A 106 7.57 -1.05 -23.10
CA THR A 106 6.74 -2.25 -23.01
C THR A 106 5.39 -1.86 -22.40
N HIS A 107 4.32 -2.12 -23.14
CA HIS A 107 2.95 -1.83 -22.71
C HIS A 107 2.27 -3.08 -22.15
N SER A 108 1.49 -2.89 -21.08
CA SER A 108 0.50 -3.85 -20.63
C SER A 108 -0.79 -3.15 -20.18
N SER A 109 -1.90 -3.89 -20.28
CA SER A 109 -3.22 -3.47 -19.83
C SER A 109 -3.60 -4.29 -18.60
N MET A 110 -4.21 -3.64 -17.61
CA MET A 110 -4.67 -4.29 -16.36
C MET A 110 -6.12 -4.84 -16.46
N LYS A 111 -6.72 -4.83 -17.65
CA LYS A 111 -8.03 -5.43 -17.93
C LYS A 111 -7.99 -6.95 -18.00
#